data_AF-A0A1F7YZK0-F1
#
_entry.id   AF-A0A1F7YZK0-F1
#
_cell.length_a   1.000
_cell.length_b   1.000
_cell.length_c   1.000
_cell.angle_alpha   90.00
_cell.angle_beta   90.00
_cell.angle_gamma   90.00
#
_symmetry.space_group_name_H-M   'P 1'
#
loop_
_entity.id
_entity.type
_entity.pdbx_description
1 polymer ?
#
loop_
_entity_poly.entity_id
_entity_poly.type
_entity_poly.pdbx_seq_one_letter_code
_entity_poly.pdbx_strand_id
1 'polypeptide(L)'
;MDEPIKATDEKIEDAEVVGENVMSLLEIQDAINSRLKKLENLKEDMKPHKEMLGSIFANDEDYTDKNEIAKKASKNKSEAKHRILRQPQAAELNQKIEDIKNEGKELQESLSYYLREYQRLTGANEFESEDGELRQIVYIAKLVRKTNLNE
;
A
#
# COMPACT_ATOMS: atom_id res chain seq x y z
N MET A 1 51.27 -8.65 -49.32
CA MET A 1 52.24 -7.98 -48.43
C MET A 1 51.65 -6.62 -48.11
N ASP A 2 50.49 -6.53 -47.46
CA ASP A 2 50.09 -7.04 -46.15
C ASP A 2 50.93 -6.47 -45.00
N GLU A 3 50.32 -5.42 -44.42
CA GLU A 3 50.35 -4.89 -43.05
C GLU A 3 51.62 -4.21 -42.49
N PRO A 4 51.49 -3.32 -41.46
CA PRO A 4 50.26 -2.70 -40.90
C PRO A 4 50.34 -1.18 -40.70
N ILE A 5 49.16 -0.55 -40.73
CA ILE A 5 48.89 0.79 -40.22
C ILE A 5 48.94 0.73 -38.69
N LYS A 6 49.86 1.47 -38.06
CA LYS A 6 49.87 1.66 -36.59
C LYS A 6 48.67 2.51 -36.20
N ALA A 7 47.66 1.88 -35.65
CA ALA A 7 46.55 2.53 -34.97
C ALA A 7 47.08 3.23 -33.71
N THR A 8 46.73 4.50 -33.62
CA THR A 8 47.01 5.47 -32.56
C THR A 8 46.41 5.03 -31.22
N ASP A 9 47.17 5.30 -30.15
CA ASP A 9 46.72 5.27 -28.76
C ASP A 9 45.41 6.07 -28.58
N GLU A 10 44.31 5.37 -28.38
CA GLU A 10 43.08 5.95 -27.87
C GLU A 10 43.03 5.66 -26.37
N LYS A 11 43.42 6.67 -25.58
CA LYS A 11 43.17 6.70 -24.15
C LYS A 11 41.65 6.63 -23.95
N ILE A 12 41.19 5.52 -23.39
CA ILE A 12 39.84 5.44 -22.84
C ILE A 12 39.88 6.25 -21.55
N GLU A 13 39.46 7.51 -21.66
CA GLU A 13 39.24 8.40 -20.54
C GLU A 13 38.24 7.76 -19.58
N ASP A 14 38.61 7.79 -18.29
CA ASP A 14 37.80 7.37 -17.17
C ASP A 14 36.42 8.02 -17.27
N ALA A 15 35.40 7.19 -17.52
CA ALA A 15 34.01 7.60 -17.40
C ALA A 15 33.74 7.88 -15.92
N GLU A 16 33.83 9.15 -15.56
CA GLU A 16 33.37 9.71 -14.30
C GLU A 16 31.88 9.36 -14.15
N VAL A 17 31.61 8.31 -13.37
CA VAL A 17 30.25 7.94 -12.96
C VAL A 17 29.73 9.09 -12.12
N VAL A 18 28.93 9.92 -12.77
CA VAL A 18 28.08 10.96 -12.17
C VAL A 18 27.47 10.39 -10.91
N GLY A 19 27.79 11.00 -9.76
CA GLY A 19 27.39 10.56 -8.45
C GLY A 19 25.87 10.51 -8.30
N GLU A 20 25.30 9.34 -8.57
CA GLU A 20 24.03 8.95 -7.99
C GLU A 20 24.26 8.74 -6.50
N ASN A 21 23.41 9.35 -5.69
CA ASN A 21 23.45 9.27 -4.24
C ASN A 21 23.02 7.86 -3.80
N VAL A 22 23.90 6.87 -4.03
CA VAL A 22 23.70 5.48 -3.64
C VAL A 22 23.92 5.41 -2.14
N MET A 23 22.85 5.62 -1.37
CA MET A 23 22.87 5.33 0.07
C MET A 23 23.30 3.87 0.26
N SER A 24 24.26 3.66 1.13
CA SER A 24 24.72 2.32 1.49
C SER A 24 23.58 1.52 2.12
N LEU A 25 23.64 0.18 1.99
CA LEU A 25 22.66 -0.71 2.61
C LEU A 25 22.53 -0.48 4.13
N LEU A 26 23.65 -0.13 4.79
CA LEU A 26 23.68 0.19 6.22
C LEU A 26 22.90 1.49 6.53
N GLU A 27 23.13 2.55 5.76
CA GLU A 27 22.39 3.81 5.91
C GLU A 27 20.89 3.63 5.67
N ILE A 28 20.51 2.82 4.68
CA ILE A 28 19.10 2.48 4.42
C ILE A 28 18.51 1.68 5.59
N GLN A 29 19.24 0.72 6.14
CA GLN A 29 18.80 -0.08 7.28
C GLN A 29 18.60 0.79 8.54
N ASP A 30 19.55 1.67 8.84
CA ASP A 30 19.45 2.60 9.96
C ASP A 30 18.30 3.61 9.76
N ALA A 31 18.13 4.09 8.53
CA ALA A 31 17.03 4.95 8.12
C ALA A 31 15.66 4.27 8.31
N ILE A 32 15.53 2.98 7.97
CA ILE A 32 14.31 2.18 8.18
C ILE A 32 14.05 2.00 9.67
N ASN A 33 15.05 1.55 10.44
CA ASN A 33 14.91 1.28 11.88
C ASN A 33 14.55 2.55 12.67
N SER A 34 15.20 3.67 12.35
CA SER A 34 14.90 4.98 12.97
C SER A 34 13.46 5.43 12.69
N ARG A 35 12.99 5.26 11.45
CA ARG A 35 11.60 5.58 11.07
C ARG A 35 10.59 4.64 11.73
N LEU A 36 10.89 3.34 11.84
CA LEU A 36 10.06 2.37 12.54
C LEU A 36 9.90 2.74 14.01
N LYS A 37 11.00 3.03 14.69
CA LYS A 37 10.99 3.46 16.10
C LYS A 37 10.21 4.77 16.28
N LYS A 38 10.43 5.76 15.40
CA LYS A 38 9.66 7.00 15.44
C LYS A 38 8.17 6.77 15.21
N LEU A 39 7.79 5.89 14.29
CA LEU A 39 6.40 5.54 14.02
C LEU A 39 5.75 4.83 15.21
N GLU A 40 6.49 3.96 15.90
CA GLU A 40 6.04 3.31 17.13
C GLU A 40 5.82 4.33 18.25
N ASN A 41 6.82 5.19 18.51
CA ASN A 41 6.69 6.26 19.50
C ASN A 41 5.49 7.17 19.19
N LEU A 42 5.31 7.60 17.93
CA LEU A 42 4.16 8.43 17.53
C LEU A 42 2.82 7.71 17.76
N LYS A 43 2.76 6.38 17.59
CA LYS A 43 1.55 5.60 17.90
C LYS A 43 1.30 5.53 19.40
N GLU A 44 2.35 5.40 20.21
CA GLU A 44 2.25 5.38 21.67
C GLU A 44 1.84 6.74 22.22
N ASP A 45 2.49 7.82 21.78
CA ASP A 45 2.19 9.20 22.16
C ASP A 45 0.75 9.59 21.80
N MET A 46 0.22 9.06 20.68
CA MET A 46 -1.16 9.33 20.27
C MET A 46 -2.20 8.71 21.23
N LYS A 47 -1.89 7.63 21.96
CA LYS A 47 -2.85 6.96 22.86
C LYS A 47 -3.38 7.88 23.97
N PRO A 48 -2.54 8.51 24.82
CA PRO A 48 -3.05 9.38 25.88
C PRO A 48 -3.80 10.59 25.31
N HIS A 49 -3.39 11.13 24.17
CA HIS A 49 -4.12 12.22 23.52
C HIS A 49 -5.52 11.79 23.06
N LYS A 50 -5.66 10.58 22.52
CA LYS A 50 -6.98 10.01 22.17
C LYS A 50 -7.83 9.76 23.40
N GLU A 51 -7.24 9.26 24.48
CA GLU A 51 -7.94 9.01 25.74
C GLU A 51 -8.45 10.32 26.35
N MET A 52 -7.59 11.34 26.47
CA MET A 52 -7.98 12.67 26.96
C MET A 52 -9.09 13.28 26.09
N LEU A 53 -8.96 13.21 24.77
CA LEU A 53 -10.00 13.69 23.85
C LEU A 53 -11.31 12.91 24.03
N GLY A 54 -11.22 11.59 24.23
CA GLY A 54 -12.37 10.74 24.54
C GLY A 54 -13.04 11.13 25.85
N SER A 55 -12.27 11.45 26.89
CA SER A 55 -12.80 11.94 28.17
C SER A 55 -13.49 13.30 28.04
N ILE A 56 -12.95 14.21 27.23
CA ILE A 56 -13.59 15.50 26.94
C ILE A 56 -14.98 15.28 26.35
N PHE A 57 -15.09 14.41 25.34
CA PHE A 57 -16.38 14.10 24.73
C PHE A 57 -17.33 13.36 25.68
N ALA A 58 -16.83 12.42 26.50
CA ALA A 58 -17.65 11.67 27.44
C ALA A 58 -18.22 12.52 28.58
N ASN A 59 -17.59 13.66 28.88
CA ASN A 59 -18.05 14.60 29.90
C ASN A 59 -19.00 15.68 29.35
N ASP A 60 -19.16 15.77 28.03
CA ASP A 60 -20.11 16.68 27.40
C ASP A 60 -21.49 16.01 27.26
N GLU A 61 -22.50 16.60 27.91
CA GLU A 61 -23.84 16.03 28.02
C GLU A 61 -24.57 16.02 26.66
N ASP A 62 -24.47 17.12 25.89
CA ASP A 62 -25.07 17.24 24.54
C ASP A 62 -24.46 16.23 23.55
N TYR A 63 -23.13 16.08 23.57
CA TYR A 63 -22.43 15.07 22.79
C TYR A 63 -22.88 13.66 23.17
N THR A 64 -22.95 13.36 24.46
CA THR A 64 -23.30 12.01 24.95
C THR A 64 -24.71 11.62 24.53
N ASP A 65 -25.68 12.52 24.69
CA ASP A 65 -27.07 12.30 24.25
C ASP A 65 -27.16 12.07 22.74
N LYS A 66 -26.51 12.92 21.95
CA LYS A 66 -26.49 12.78 20.48
C LYS A 66 -25.79 11.49 20.05
N ASN A 67 -24.71 11.11 20.72
CA ASN A 67 -24.00 9.86 20.46
C ASN A 67 -24.88 8.64 20.76
N GLU A 68 -25.64 8.65 21.84
CA GLU A 68 -26.58 7.56 22.16
C GLU A 68 -27.73 7.46 21.15
N ILE A 69 -28.28 8.60 20.72
CA ILE A 69 -29.28 8.64 19.64
C ILE A 69 -28.68 8.05 18.36
N ALA A 70 -27.47 8.46 17.99
CA ALA A 70 -26.77 7.97 16.79
C ALA A 70 -26.49 6.46 16.86
N LYS A 71 -26.04 5.95 18.02
CA LYS A 71 -25.83 4.51 18.24
C LYS A 71 -27.13 3.72 18.06
N LYS A 72 -28.23 4.17 18.67
CA LYS A 72 -29.56 3.55 18.52
C LYS A 72 -30.02 3.57 17.06
N ALA A 73 -29.89 4.70 16.38
CA ALA A 73 -30.23 4.83 14.97
C ALA A 73 -29.38 3.91 14.07
N SER A 74 -28.07 3.82 14.34
CA SER A 74 -27.15 2.94 13.62
C SER A 74 -27.51 1.46 13.82
N LYS A 75 -27.84 1.05 15.05
CA LYS A 75 -28.31 -0.30 15.35
C LYS A 75 -29.60 -0.63 14.59
N ASN A 76 -30.59 0.25 14.65
CA ASN A 76 -31.86 0.07 13.93
C ASN A 76 -31.65 -0.01 12.41
N LYS A 77 -30.77 0.83 11.85
CA LYS A 77 -30.38 0.79 10.44
C LYS A 77 -29.71 -0.54 10.08
N SER A 78 -28.83 -1.04 10.94
CA SER A 78 -28.15 -2.33 10.75
C SER A 78 -29.13 -3.49 10.77
N GLU A 79 -30.05 -3.53 11.74
CA GLU A 79 -31.10 -4.54 11.83
C GLU A 79 -32.01 -4.52 10.60
N ALA A 80 -32.41 -3.33 10.13
CA ALA A 80 -33.17 -3.17 8.90
C ALA A 80 -32.39 -3.69 7.68
N LYS A 81 -31.11 -3.36 7.57
CA LYS A 81 -30.22 -3.86 6.50
C LYS A 81 -30.13 -5.38 6.53
N HIS A 82 -29.88 -5.98 7.71
CA HIS A 82 -29.82 -7.44 7.85
C HIS A 82 -31.14 -8.12 7.50
N ARG A 83 -32.28 -7.53 7.88
CA ARG A 83 -33.60 -8.03 7.48
C ARG A 83 -33.77 -8.00 5.96
N ILE A 84 -33.39 -6.90 5.30
CA ILE A 84 -33.45 -6.78 3.83
C ILE A 84 -32.54 -7.82 3.18
N LEU A 85 -31.31 -7.99 3.65
CA LEU A 85 -30.36 -8.97 3.12
C LEU A 85 -30.79 -10.43 3.27
N ARG A 86 -31.77 -10.74 4.13
CA ARG A 86 -32.39 -12.07 4.22
C ARG A 86 -33.47 -12.31 3.17
N GLN A 87 -33.93 -11.26 2.48
CA GLN A 87 -34.88 -11.41 1.38
C GLN A 87 -34.15 -12.08 0.20
N PRO A 88 -34.77 -13.06 -0.50
CA PRO A 88 -34.10 -13.84 -1.53
C PRO A 88 -33.39 -13.01 -2.60
N GLN A 89 -34.06 -11.99 -3.14
CA GLN A 89 -33.50 -11.11 -4.18
C GLN A 89 -32.28 -10.31 -3.69
N ALA A 90 -32.32 -9.83 -2.46
CA ALA A 90 -31.22 -9.07 -1.87
C ALA A 90 -30.04 -9.97 -1.49
N ALA A 91 -30.32 -11.20 -1.01
CA ALA A 91 -29.31 -12.19 -0.70
C ALA A 91 -28.54 -12.62 -1.96
N GLU A 92 -29.27 -12.92 -3.04
CA GLU A 92 -28.69 -13.29 -4.35
C GLU A 92 -27.82 -12.16 -4.90
N LEU A 93 -28.33 -10.92 -4.89
CA LEU A 93 -27.56 -9.77 -5.35
C LEU A 93 -26.31 -9.54 -4.48
N ASN A 94 -26.42 -9.67 -3.17
CA ASN A 94 -25.29 -9.52 -2.26
C ASN A 94 -24.23 -10.61 -2.49
N GLN A 95 -24.64 -11.85 -2.75
CA GLN A 95 -23.71 -12.91 -3.11
C GLN A 95 -22.97 -12.58 -4.41
N LYS A 96 -23.68 -12.16 -5.46
CA LYS A 96 -23.08 -11.76 -6.72
C LYS A 96 -22.08 -10.61 -6.56
N ILE A 97 -22.36 -9.65 -5.69
CA ILE A 97 -21.43 -8.55 -5.37
C ILE A 97 -20.16 -9.08 -4.71
N GLU A 98 -20.27 -9.98 -3.73
CA GLU A 98 -19.09 -10.56 -3.08
C GLU A 98 -18.29 -11.45 -4.05
N ASP A 99 -18.95 -12.18 -4.96
CA ASP A 99 -18.29 -12.98 -5.99
C ASP A 99 -17.46 -12.09 -6.93
N ILE A 100 -18.05 -11.02 -7.49
CA ILE A 100 -17.36 -10.05 -8.36
C ILE A 100 -16.16 -9.41 -7.64
N LYS A 101 -16.32 -9.10 -6.35
CA LYS A 101 -15.27 -8.50 -5.54
C LYS A 101 -14.11 -9.47 -5.27
N ASN A 102 -14.40 -10.74 -5.08
CA ASN A 102 -13.38 -11.76 -4.89
C ASN A 102 -12.64 -12.02 -6.21
N GLU A 103 -13.36 -12.17 -7.32
CA GLU A 103 -12.78 -12.27 -8.67
C GLU A 103 -11.89 -11.06 -8.99
N GLY A 104 -12.35 -9.85 -8.69
CA GLY A 104 -11.58 -8.62 -8.88
C GLY A 104 -10.27 -8.60 -8.08
N LYS A 105 -10.25 -9.15 -6.85
CA LYS A 105 -9.02 -9.27 -6.06
C LYS A 105 -8.06 -10.29 -6.65
N GLU A 106 -8.56 -11.45 -7.05
CA GLU A 106 -7.74 -12.50 -7.68
C GLU A 106 -7.11 -12.00 -8.98
N LEU A 107 -7.88 -11.28 -9.81
CA LEU A 107 -7.39 -10.63 -11.02
C LEU A 107 -6.33 -9.56 -10.71
N GLN A 108 -6.53 -8.75 -9.67
CA GLN A 108 -5.56 -7.73 -9.27
C GLN A 108 -4.25 -8.34 -8.76
N GLU A 109 -4.32 -9.43 -7.99
CA GLU A 109 -3.14 -10.17 -7.51
C GLU A 109 -2.37 -10.80 -8.68
N SER A 110 -3.10 -11.45 -9.60
CA SER A 110 -2.55 -12.03 -10.84
C SER A 110 -1.90 -10.97 -11.74
N LEU A 111 -2.58 -9.84 -11.96
CA LEU A 111 -2.04 -8.70 -12.71
C LEU A 111 -0.76 -8.15 -12.05
N SER A 112 -0.76 -8.00 -10.72
CA SER A 112 0.43 -7.53 -9.99
C SER A 112 1.62 -8.49 -10.15
N TYR A 113 1.35 -9.79 -10.20
CA TYR A 113 2.36 -10.81 -10.50
C TYR A 113 2.91 -10.65 -11.92
N TYR A 114 2.04 -10.54 -12.94
CA TYR A 114 2.48 -10.39 -14.34
C TYR A 114 3.21 -9.07 -14.59
N LEU A 115 2.79 -7.96 -13.99
CA LEU A 115 3.49 -6.68 -14.11
C LEU A 115 4.90 -6.74 -13.51
N ARG A 116 5.07 -7.45 -12.39
CA ARG A 116 6.40 -7.70 -11.80
C ARG A 116 7.27 -8.54 -12.72
N GLU A 117 6.71 -9.56 -13.33
CA GLU A 117 7.45 -10.42 -14.26
C GLU A 117 7.81 -9.66 -15.54
N TYR A 118 6.89 -8.85 -16.07
CA TYR A 118 7.15 -7.95 -17.19
C TYR A 118 8.33 -7.02 -16.90
N GLN A 119 8.29 -6.27 -15.79
CA GLN A 119 9.38 -5.39 -15.38
C GLN A 119 10.70 -6.16 -15.19
N ARG A 120 10.66 -7.37 -14.63
CA ARG A 120 11.85 -8.23 -14.46
C ARG A 120 12.49 -8.62 -15.79
N LEU A 121 11.67 -8.86 -16.82
CA LEU A 121 12.12 -9.29 -18.14
C LEU A 121 12.56 -8.14 -19.04
N THR A 122 11.85 -7.01 -19.00
CA THR A 122 12.06 -5.88 -19.93
C THR A 122 12.84 -4.72 -19.30
N GLY A 123 12.87 -4.62 -17.97
CA GLY A 123 13.36 -3.46 -17.23
C GLY A 123 12.44 -2.24 -17.32
N ALA A 124 11.33 -2.31 -18.05
CA ALA A 124 10.41 -1.20 -18.25
C ALA A 124 9.44 -1.05 -17.07
N ASN A 125 9.23 0.20 -16.65
CA ASN A 125 8.26 0.57 -15.62
C ASN A 125 6.96 1.11 -16.22
N GLU A 126 6.77 0.95 -17.52
CA GLU A 126 5.63 1.46 -18.27
C GLU A 126 5.06 0.31 -19.10
N PHE A 127 3.73 0.28 -19.23
CA PHE A 127 3.01 -0.73 -19.98
C PHE A 127 1.99 -0.03 -20.88
N GLU A 128 2.06 -0.32 -22.18
CA GLU A 128 1.05 0.12 -23.15
C GLU A 128 -0.06 -0.92 -23.20
N SER A 129 -1.28 -0.48 -22.90
CA SER A 129 -2.46 -1.34 -22.93
C SER A 129 -3.09 -1.37 -24.33
N GLU A 130 -4.04 -2.29 -24.53
CA GLU A 130 -4.78 -2.45 -25.79
C GLU A 130 -5.60 -1.21 -26.19
N ASP A 131 -5.89 -0.31 -25.26
CA ASP A 131 -6.53 0.98 -25.51
C ASP A 131 -5.56 2.07 -26.02
N GLY A 132 -4.28 1.74 -26.16
CA GLY A 132 -3.22 2.67 -26.58
C GLY A 132 -2.78 3.63 -25.49
N GLU A 133 -3.25 3.47 -24.24
CA GLU A 133 -2.79 4.27 -23.12
C GLU A 133 -1.56 3.64 -22.46
N LEU A 134 -0.51 4.46 -22.34
CA LEU A 134 0.70 4.12 -21.60
C LEU A 134 0.48 4.35 -20.09
N ARG A 135 0.74 3.32 -19.28
CA ARG A 135 0.52 3.35 -17.83
C ARG A 135 1.82 3.05 -17.09
N GLN A 136 2.07 3.75 -16.00
CA GLN A 136 3.21 3.50 -15.14
C GLN A 136 2.92 2.37 -14.14
N ILE A 137 3.86 1.44 -14.00
CA ILE A 137 3.87 0.37 -13.00
C ILE A 137 4.36 0.97 -11.67
N VAL A 138 3.53 0.90 -10.62
CA VAL A 138 3.85 1.44 -9.29
C VAL A 138 3.78 0.34 -8.23
N TYR A 139 4.87 0.15 -7.48
CA TYR A 139 4.92 -0.76 -6.33
C TYR A 139 4.88 0.01 -5.01
N ILE A 140 3.98 -0.41 -4.12
CA ILE A 140 3.90 0.14 -2.77
C ILE A 140 4.55 -0.84 -1.80
N ALA A 141 5.79 -0.55 -1.38
CA ALA A 141 6.45 -1.31 -0.33
C ALA A 141 5.81 -1.02 1.03
N LYS A 142 5.43 -2.07 1.77
CA LYS A 142 4.91 -1.96 3.15
C LYS A 142 5.52 -3.04 4.01
N LEU A 143 5.90 -2.69 5.24
CA LEU A 143 6.28 -3.67 6.25
C LEU A 143 5.01 -4.20 6.92
N VAL A 144 4.83 -5.51 6.85
CA VAL A 144 3.75 -6.25 7.53
C VAL A 144 4.34 -7.12 8.62
N ARG A 145 3.63 -7.25 9.75
CA ARG A 145 4.07 -8.09 10.87
C ARG A 145 4.04 -9.57 10.45
N LYS A 146 5.17 -10.28 10.58
CA LYS A 146 5.29 -11.70 10.20
C LYS A 146 4.99 -12.67 11.35
N THR A 147 5.21 -12.28 12.61
CA THR A 147 4.94 -13.13 13.80
C THR A 147 4.80 -12.27 15.08
N ASN A 148 4.11 -12.77 16.10
CA ASN A 148 4.22 -12.27 17.47
C ASN A 148 5.44 -12.92 18.12
N LEU A 149 6.54 -12.19 18.29
CA LEU A 149 7.77 -12.74 18.91
C LEU A 149 7.79 -12.53 20.44
N ASN A 150 6.61 -12.58 21.06
CA ASN A 150 6.42 -12.58 22.51
C ASN A 150 5.43 -13.71 22.85
N GLU A 151 5.93 -14.93 22.97
CA GLU A 151 5.40 -15.96 23.89
C GLU A 151 6.47 -16.20 24.96
#